data_AF-A0A0Q5QP48-F1
#
_entry.id   AF-A0A0Q5QP48-F1
#
_cell.length_a   1.000
_cell.length_b   1.000
_cell.length_c   1.000
_cell.angle_alpha   90.00
_cell.angle_beta   90.00
_cell.angle_gamma   90.00
#
_symmetry.space_group_name_H-M   'P 1'
#
loop_
_entity.id
_entity.type
_entity.pdbx_description
1 polymer ?
#
loop_
_entity_poly.entity_id
_entity_poly.type
_entity_poly.pdbx_seq_one_letter_code
_entity_poly.pdbx_strand_id
1 'polypeptide(L)'
;MASAVTPPPTSGGFDYQLGGAYPPPDGTTVVERDSTSDPVDGIYSICYVNGFQTQPGVEWPRDLLVPGDDGTPLVDPGWPDEHLLDLSTPAQRDAAAARQQNTIDLCARKGFRAVEFDNLDSYSRSRGAFTLDDAVAFATDLTTRAHRARLAVAQKNTADLESRGRDEVGFDFAVTEECDRFDECAAATEVYGPRVFDIEYTDDLRGSVADICARSATPAMTVVRDRDLVPRGDPAYRYARC
;
A
#
# COMPACT_ATOMS: atom_id res chain seq x y z
N MET A 1 -24.75 12.71 0.72
CA MET A 1 -23.46 12.99 1.38
C MET A 1 -22.83 11.64 1.64
N ALA A 2 -21.66 11.36 1.08
CA ALA A 2 -20.94 10.13 1.41
C ALA A 2 -20.67 10.12 2.92
N SER A 3 -20.92 9.01 3.60
CA SER A 3 -20.56 8.87 5.00
C SER A 3 -19.04 9.02 5.09
N ALA A 4 -18.55 9.92 5.96
CA ALA A 4 -17.11 10.09 6.16
C ALA A 4 -16.49 8.75 6.58
N VAL A 5 -15.41 8.35 5.90
CA VAL A 5 -14.57 7.23 6.32
C VAL A 5 -13.87 7.59 7.64
N THR A 6 -13.60 6.60 8.47
CA THR A 6 -12.89 6.83 9.74
C THR A 6 -11.40 6.68 9.48
N PRO A 7 -10.55 7.70 9.72
CA PRO A 7 -9.12 7.58 9.49
C PRO A 7 -8.44 6.70 10.57
N PRO A 8 -7.27 6.11 10.28
CA PRO A 8 -6.56 5.23 11.22
C PRO A 8 -6.04 6.00 12.45
N PRO A 9 -5.99 5.39 13.66
CA PRO A 9 -5.32 5.99 14.82
C PRO A 9 -3.87 6.42 14.52
N THR A 10 -3.42 7.50 15.15
CA THR A 10 -2.07 8.08 14.95
C THR A 10 -1.16 7.86 16.16
N SER A 11 -1.52 6.92 17.03
CA SER A 11 -0.77 6.57 18.24
C SER A 11 -1.01 5.11 18.61
N GLY A 12 -0.09 4.56 19.38
CA GLY A 12 0.00 3.12 19.63
C GLY A 12 1.04 2.49 18.70
N GLY A 13 0.95 1.18 18.47
CA GLY A 13 1.84 0.47 17.55
C GLY A 13 1.22 0.25 16.17
N PHE A 14 2.07 0.27 15.15
CA PHE A 14 1.79 -0.24 13.81
C PHE A 14 2.37 -1.66 13.65
N ASP A 15 1.82 -2.47 12.76
CA ASP A 15 2.39 -3.76 12.35
C ASP A 15 2.03 -4.07 10.89
N TYR A 16 3.01 -4.55 10.13
CA TYR A 16 2.92 -4.83 8.69
C TYR A 16 3.09 -6.34 8.46
N GLN A 17 1.99 -7.01 8.11
CA GLN A 17 1.85 -8.47 8.11
C GLN A 17 1.43 -9.00 6.73
N LEU A 18 2.29 -8.89 5.73
CA LEU A 18 2.02 -9.39 4.37
C LEU A 18 2.52 -10.81 4.13
N GLY A 19 3.65 -11.21 4.73
CA GLY A 19 4.18 -12.58 4.65
C GLY A 19 3.39 -13.63 5.46
N GLY A 20 2.33 -13.19 6.15
CA GLY A 20 1.41 -14.04 6.91
C GLY A 20 0.84 -13.34 8.14
N ALA A 21 -0.44 -13.55 8.42
CA ALA A 21 -1.10 -13.00 9.59
C ALA A 21 -0.64 -13.70 10.89
N TYR A 22 -0.40 -12.91 11.93
CA TYR A 22 -0.12 -13.39 13.29
C TYR A 22 -0.73 -12.46 14.35
N PRO A 23 -0.99 -12.91 15.59
CA PRO A 23 -1.47 -12.03 16.65
C PRO A 23 -0.55 -10.81 16.82
N PRO A 24 -1.05 -9.57 16.58
CA PRO A 24 -0.20 -8.40 16.66
C PRO A 24 0.40 -8.21 18.05
N PRO A 25 1.59 -7.58 18.18
CA PRO A 25 2.20 -7.27 19.46
C PRO A 25 1.29 -6.42 20.37
N ASP A 26 1.50 -6.51 21.68
CA ASP A 26 0.76 -5.69 22.64
C ASP A 26 0.94 -4.18 22.37
N GLY A 27 -0.18 -3.47 22.39
CA GLY A 27 -0.25 -2.03 22.10
C GLY A 27 -0.39 -1.67 20.62
N THR A 28 -0.47 -2.65 19.71
CA THR A 28 -0.80 -2.40 18.30
C THR A 28 -2.21 -1.83 18.17
N THR A 29 -2.34 -0.70 17.48
CA THR A 29 -3.61 0.00 17.20
C THR A 29 -3.95 -0.01 15.72
N VAL A 30 -2.94 -0.19 14.85
CA VAL A 30 -3.09 -0.32 13.40
C VAL A 30 -2.32 -1.55 12.93
N VAL A 31 -2.94 -2.37 12.10
CA VAL A 31 -2.28 -3.50 11.44
C VAL A 31 -2.64 -3.49 9.96
N GLU A 32 -1.67 -3.78 9.11
CA GLU A 32 -1.91 -4.01 7.70
C GLU A 32 -1.69 -5.49 7.36
N ARG A 33 -2.61 -6.04 6.57
CA ARG A 33 -2.62 -7.44 6.17
C ARG A 33 -3.06 -7.60 4.74
N ASP A 34 -2.51 -8.62 4.09
CA ASP A 34 -2.94 -9.03 2.77
C ASP A 34 -4.47 -9.31 2.71
N SER A 35 -5.10 -8.96 1.58
CA SER A 35 -6.55 -9.13 1.38
C SER A 35 -7.06 -10.57 1.54
N THR A 36 -6.18 -11.57 1.41
CA THR A 36 -6.51 -12.98 1.67
C THR A 36 -6.63 -13.30 3.17
N SER A 37 -6.00 -12.50 4.04
CA SER A 37 -6.06 -12.63 5.50
C SER A 37 -7.31 -11.98 6.11
N ASP A 38 -7.59 -12.31 7.37
CA ASP A 38 -8.67 -11.68 8.14
C ASP A 38 -8.16 -10.45 8.91
N PRO A 39 -9.00 -9.42 9.13
CA PRO A 39 -8.66 -8.30 10.01
C PRO A 39 -8.56 -8.76 11.47
N VAL A 40 -8.05 -7.89 12.33
CA VAL A 40 -7.97 -8.14 13.77
C VAL A 40 -9.07 -7.40 14.51
N ASP A 41 -9.87 -8.13 15.27
CA ASP A 41 -10.93 -7.56 16.10
C ASP A 41 -10.40 -6.48 17.04
N GLY A 42 -11.06 -5.32 17.05
CA GLY A 42 -10.71 -4.19 17.92
C GLY A 42 -9.50 -3.36 17.45
N ILE A 43 -8.73 -3.81 16.46
CA ILE A 43 -7.60 -3.09 15.89
C ILE A 43 -8.01 -2.49 14.53
N TYR A 44 -7.50 -1.30 14.21
CA TYR A 44 -7.74 -0.72 12.89
C TYR A 44 -6.96 -1.51 11.84
N SER A 45 -7.66 -2.33 11.05
CA SER A 45 -7.02 -3.18 10.04
C SER A 45 -7.10 -2.55 8.65
N ILE A 46 -5.94 -2.43 7.99
CA ILE A 46 -5.76 -2.00 6.59
C ILE A 46 -5.66 -3.25 5.72
N CYS A 47 -6.41 -3.27 4.62
CA CYS A 47 -6.41 -4.36 3.64
C CYS A 47 -5.41 -4.04 2.52
N TYR A 48 -4.30 -4.75 2.47
CA TYR A 48 -3.35 -4.66 1.36
C TYR A 48 -3.94 -5.31 0.11
N VAL A 49 -3.85 -4.60 -1.01
CA VAL A 49 -4.26 -5.08 -2.34
C VAL A 49 -3.19 -4.66 -3.32
N ASN A 50 -2.59 -5.59 -4.07
CA ASN A 50 -1.80 -5.20 -5.23
C ASN A 50 -2.72 -4.57 -6.28
N GLY A 51 -2.71 -3.24 -6.32
CA GLY A 51 -3.73 -2.44 -7.01
C GLY A 51 -3.40 -2.21 -8.47
N PHE A 52 -2.12 -2.05 -8.76
CA PHE A 52 -1.56 -1.61 -10.04
C PHE A 52 -0.77 -2.71 -10.77
N GLN A 53 -0.57 -3.86 -10.12
CA GLN A 53 0.00 -5.06 -10.71
C GLN A 53 -0.83 -6.29 -10.34
N THR A 54 -0.51 -7.43 -10.95
CA THR A 54 -1.15 -8.70 -10.64
C THR A 54 -0.64 -9.26 -9.32
N GLN A 55 -1.54 -9.70 -8.45
CA GLN A 55 -1.18 -10.47 -7.27
C GLN A 55 -0.86 -11.95 -7.64
N PRO A 56 0.14 -12.58 -6.99
CA PRO A 56 0.43 -14.01 -7.20
C PRO A 56 -0.80 -14.90 -7.01
N GLY A 57 -1.03 -15.80 -7.97
CA GLY A 57 -2.16 -16.74 -7.95
C GLY A 57 -3.51 -16.18 -8.40
N VAL A 58 -3.60 -14.89 -8.77
CA VAL A 58 -4.80 -14.29 -9.35
C VAL A 58 -4.62 -14.12 -10.86
N GLU A 59 -5.45 -14.81 -11.65
CA GLU A 59 -5.41 -14.69 -13.11
C GLU A 59 -6.05 -13.39 -13.60
N TRP A 60 -5.31 -12.68 -14.45
CA TRP A 60 -5.77 -11.48 -15.15
C TRP A 60 -5.88 -11.73 -16.65
N PRO A 61 -6.89 -11.17 -17.35
CA PRO A 61 -6.93 -11.20 -18.80
C PRO A 61 -5.71 -10.52 -19.38
N ARG A 62 -5.09 -11.16 -20.37
CA ARG A 62 -3.85 -10.69 -21.01
C ARG A 62 -3.99 -9.30 -21.62
N ASP A 63 -5.18 -8.93 -22.09
CA ASP A 63 -5.48 -7.62 -22.67
C ASP A 63 -5.54 -6.51 -21.62
N LEU A 64 -5.65 -6.82 -20.32
CA LEU A 64 -5.55 -5.84 -19.23
C LEU A 64 -4.12 -5.68 -18.68
N LEU A 65 -3.12 -6.30 -19.31
CA LEU A 65 -1.73 -6.26 -18.87
C LEU A 65 -0.87 -5.52 -19.89
N VAL A 66 0.14 -4.78 -19.42
CA VAL A 66 1.08 -4.10 -20.30
C VAL A 66 1.81 -5.15 -21.15
N PRO A 67 1.83 -5.03 -22.49
CA PRO A 67 2.58 -5.95 -23.33
C PRO A 67 4.09 -5.65 -23.26
N GLY A 68 4.89 -6.69 -23.07
CA GLY A 68 6.34 -6.67 -23.23
C GLY A 68 6.78 -6.78 -24.70
N ASP A 69 8.08 -6.69 -24.94
CA ASP A 69 8.67 -6.60 -26.30
C ASP A 69 8.43 -7.87 -27.15
N ASP A 70 8.32 -9.02 -26.51
CA ASP A 70 8.02 -10.32 -27.12
C ASP A 70 6.51 -10.64 -27.14
N GLY A 71 5.69 -9.68 -26.71
CA GLY A 71 4.25 -9.78 -26.60
C GLY A 71 3.76 -10.49 -25.34
N THR A 72 4.61 -11.06 -24.48
CA THR A 72 4.17 -11.57 -23.18
C THR A 72 3.86 -10.41 -22.23
N PRO A 73 2.99 -10.59 -21.22
CA PRO A 73 2.78 -9.56 -20.21
C PRO A 73 4.09 -9.07 -19.60
N LEU A 74 4.22 -7.76 -19.40
CA LEU A 74 5.40 -7.13 -18.83
C LEU A 74 5.51 -7.49 -17.35
N VAL A 75 6.60 -8.16 -17.01
CA VAL A 75 6.96 -8.56 -15.65
C VAL A 75 7.67 -7.41 -14.93
N ASP A 76 7.37 -7.22 -13.65
CA ASP A 76 8.12 -6.28 -12.80
C ASP A 76 9.54 -6.82 -12.51
N PRO A 77 10.61 -6.04 -12.74
CA PRO A 77 11.97 -6.50 -12.50
C PRO A 77 12.28 -6.76 -11.02
N GLY A 78 11.56 -6.13 -10.09
CA GLY A 78 11.68 -6.36 -8.66
C GLY A 78 10.86 -7.57 -8.19
N TRP A 79 9.76 -7.87 -8.89
CA TRP A 79 8.78 -8.91 -8.51
C TRP A 79 8.47 -9.81 -9.72
N PRO A 80 9.24 -10.90 -9.93
CA PRO A 80 9.21 -11.66 -11.17
C PRO A 80 7.92 -12.46 -11.42
N ASP A 81 7.04 -12.55 -10.42
CA ASP A 81 5.72 -13.17 -10.49
C ASP A 81 4.57 -12.16 -10.67
N GLU A 82 4.88 -10.86 -10.72
CA GLU A 82 3.91 -9.78 -10.90
C GLU A 82 4.00 -9.16 -12.29
N HIS A 83 2.85 -8.80 -12.84
CA HIS A 83 2.73 -8.14 -14.13
C HIS A 83 1.99 -6.81 -13.98
N LEU A 84 2.44 -5.79 -14.72
CA LEU A 84 1.85 -4.46 -14.66
C LEU A 84 0.49 -4.42 -15.36
N LEU A 85 -0.51 -3.82 -14.71
CA LEU A 85 -1.80 -3.57 -15.34
C LEU A 85 -1.65 -2.49 -16.43
N ASP A 86 -2.29 -2.71 -17.58
CA ASP A 86 -2.39 -1.66 -18.60
C ASP A 86 -3.39 -0.61 -18.13
N LEU A 87 -2.91 0.60 -17.84
CA LEU A 87 -3.74 1.74 -17.43
C LEU A 87 -3.77 2.84 -18.48
N SER A 88 -3.30 2.57 -19.71
CA SER A 88 -3.06 3.56 -20.76
C SER A 88 -4.31 4.21 -21.35
N THR A 89 -5.48 3.58 -21.18
CA THR A 89 -6.75 4.11 -21.69
C THR A 89 -7.85 4.10 -20.62
N PRO A 90 -8.86 4.96 -20.74
CA PRO A 90 -10.01 4.93 -19.82
C PRO A 90 -10.70 3.57 -19.76
N ALA A 91 -10.85 2.89 -20.91
CA ALA A 91 -11.49 1.58 -20.96
C ALA A 91 -10.70 0.51 -20.20
N GLN A 92 -9.37 0.55 -20.27
CA GLN A 92 -8.50 -0.35 -19.51
C GLN A 92 -8.59 -0.07 -18.01
N ARG A 93 -8.54 1.21 -17.61
CA ARG A 93 -8.71 1.62 -16.20
C ARG A 93 -10.05 1.19 -15.63
N ASP A 94 -11.14 1.38 -16.37
CA ASP A 94 -12.49 0.95 -15.95
C ASP A 94 -12.57 -0.57 -15.77
N ALA A 95 -11.97 -1.34 -16.69
CA ALA A 95 -11.95 -2.80 -16.64
C ALA A 95 -11.10 -3.33 -15.47
N ALA A 96 -9.93 -2.73 -15.24
CA ALA A 96 -9.08 -3.05 -14.10
C ALA A 96 -9.77 -2.70 -12.77
N ALA A 97 -10.41 -1.54 -12.67
CA ALA A 97 -11.10 -1.11 -11.46
C ALA A 97 -12.32 -1.98 -11.15
N ALA A 98 -13.03 -2.46 -12.18
CA ALA A 98 -14.10 -3.44 -12.02
C ALA A 98 -13.62 -4.76 -11.44
N ARG A 99 -12.39 -5.19 -11.74
CA ARG A 99 -11.79 -6.37 -11.09
C ARG A 99 -11.42 -6.09 -9.64
N GLN A 100 -10.75 -4.97 -9.39
CA GLN A 100 -10.35 -4.58 -8.03
C GLN A 100 -11.56 -4.36 -7.10
N GLN A 101 -12.72 -3.98 -7.65
CA GLN A 101 -13.98 -3.89 -6.89
C GLN A 101 -14.28 -5.18 -6.10
N ASN A 102 -13.98 -6.36 -6.66
CA ASN A 102 -14.25 -7.63 -5.96
C ASN A 102 -13.44 -7.75 -4.67
N THR A 103 -12.18 -7.31 -4.69
CA THR A 103 -11.28 -7.30 -3.54
C THR A 103 -11.65 -6.20 -2.55
N ILE A 104 -12.01 -5.00 -3.03
CA ILE A 104 -12.54 -3.91 -2.19
C ILE A 104 -13.77 -4.39 -1.41
N ASP A 105 -14.73 -5.03 -2.10
CA ASP A 105 -15.93 -5.54 -1.47
C ASP A 105 -15.61 -6.68 -0.50
N LEU A 106 -14.60 -7.51 -0.78
CA LEU A 106 -14.12 -8.53 0.14
C LEU A 106 -13.55 -7.91 1.42
N CYS A 107 -12.66 -6.92 1.30
CA CYS A 107 -12.09 -6.21 2.43
C CYS A 107 -13.20 -5.59 3.31
N ALA A 108 -14.17 -4.91 2.69
CA ALA A 108 -15.31 -4.35 3.41
C ALA A 108 -16.16 -5.41 4.11
N ARG A 109 -16.47 -6.54 3.44
CA ARG A 109 -17.24 -7.65 4.03
C ARG A 109 -16.52 -8.31 5.20
N LYS A 110 -15.20 -8.46 5.12
CA LYS A 110 -14.37 -9.01 6.21
C LYS A 110 -14.28 -8.08 7.41
N GLY A 111 -14.52 -6.78 7.22
CA GLY A 111 -14.50 -5.78 8.30
C GLY A 111 -13.19 -4.99 8.40
N PHE A 112 -12.35 -5.02 7.35
CA PHE A 112 -11.27 -4.03 7.22
C PHE A 112 -11.84 -2.62 7.24
N ARG A 113 -11.03 -1.65 7.68
CA ARG A 113 -11.42 -0.24 7.77
C ARG A 113 -10.76 0.65 6.72
N ALA A 114 -9.73 0.14 6.08
CA ALA A 114 -9.04 0.81 4.99
C ALA A 114 -8.52 -0.18 3.95
N VAL A 115 -8.10 0.35 2.81
CA VAL A 115 -7.36 -0.37 1.76
C VAL A 115 -6.08 0.40 1.44
N GLU A 116 -5.00 -0.32 1.21
CA GLU A 116 -3.76 0.17 0.61
C GLU A 116 -3.67 -0.48 -0.79
N PHE A 117 -3.57 0.35 -1.84
CA PHE A 117 -3.42 -0.14 -3.21
C PHE A 117 -1.94 -0.05 -3.59
N ASP A 118 -1.28 -1.20 -3.59
CA ASP A 118 0.15 -1.27 -3.80
C ASP A 118 0.55 -1.02 -5.25
N ASN A 119 1.84 -0.73 -5.45
CA ASN A 119 2.46 -0.49 -6.75
C ASN A 119 1.90 0.73 -7.51
N LEU A 120 1.38 1.74 -6.80
CA LEU A 120 0.93 3.03 -7.37
C LEU A 120 1.94 3.66 -8.34
N ASP A 121 3.23 3.45 -8.08
CA ASP A 121 4.37 3.92 -8.85
C ASP A 121 4.71 3.09 -10.10
N SER A 122 3.89 2.11 -10.48
CA SER A 122 4.10 1.22 -11.62
C SER A 122 4.32 1.94 -12.95
N TYR A 123 3.85 3.18 -13.09
CA TYR A 123 4.10 4.00 -14.29
C TYR A 123 5.60 4.14 -14.57
N SER A 124 6.44 4.21 -13.52
CA SER A 124 7.90 4.32 -13.63
C SER A 124 8.56 3.07 -14.21
N ARG A 125 7.93 1.91 -14.04
CA ARG A 125 8.41 0.60 -14.51
C ARG A 125 7.66 0.08 -15.75
N SER A 126 6.63 0.81 -16.20
CA SER A 126 5.77 0.45 -17.33
C SER A 126 6.41 0.55 -18.73
N ARG A 127 7.69 0.94 -18.82
CA ARG A 127 8.39 1.27 -20.08
C ARG A 127 7.66 2.33 -20.91
N GLY A 128 6.95 3.24 -20.25
CA GLY A 128 6.19 4.32 -20.88
C GLY A 128 4.82 3.91 -21.42
N ALA A 129 4.29 2.76 -21.01
CA ALA A 129 2.95 2.32 -21.42
C ALA A 129 1.83 3.21 -20.85
N PHE A 130 2.01 3.73 -19.64
CA PHE A 130 1.09 4.71 -19.05
C PHE A 130 1.86 5.70 -18.17
N THR A 131 1.22 6.85 -17.91
CA THR A 131 1.84 7.98 -17.20
C THR A 131 1.42 8.04 -15.73
N LEU A 132 2.04 8.93 -14.95
CA LEU A 132 1.58 9.27 -13.60
C LEU A 132 0.11 9.76 -13.62
N ASP A 133 -0.29 10.54 -14.61
CA ASP A 133 -1.68 11.04 -14.69
C ASP A 133 -2.68 9.91 -14.96
N ASP A 134 -2.29 8.86 -15.69
CA ASP A 134 -3.10 7.66 -15.86
C ASP A 134 -3.22 6.87 -14.54
N ALA A 135 -2.12 6.76 -13.79
CA ALA A 135 -2.11 6.14 -12.46
C ALA A 135 -2.99 6.91 -11.47
N VAL A 136 -2.91 8.25 -11.46
CA VAL A 136 -3.77 9.15 -10.68
C VAL A 136 -5.24 8.95 -11.05
N ALA A 137 -5.58 8.94 -12.34
CA ALA A 137 -6.96 8.73 -12.77
C ALA A 137 -7.52 7.37 -12.32
N PHE A 138 -6.70 6.32 -12.37
CA PHE A 138 -7.07 5.01 -11.87
C PHE A 138 -7.22 4.98 -10.34
N ALA A 139 -6.27 5.58 -9.61
CA ALA A 139 -6.32 5.70 -8.17
C ALA A 139 -7.58 6.46 -7.70
N THR A 140 -7.97 7.54 -8.39
CA THR A 140 -9.20 8.29 -8.08
C THR A 140 -10.45 7.42 -8.20
N ASP A 141 -10.54 6.53 -9.20
CA ASP A 141 -11.67 5.60 -9.34
C ASP A 141 -11.66 4.55 -8.21
N LEU A 142 -10.50 3.95 -7.91
CA LEU A 142 -10.36 3.00 -6.80
C LEU A 142 -10.72 3.64 -5.45
N THR A 143 -10.25 4.86 -5.19
CA THR A 143 -10.56 5.61 -3.97
C THR A 143 -12.05 5.90 -3.87
N THR A 144 -12.69 6.32 -4.96
CA THR A 144 -14.14 6.54 -5.01
C THR A 144 -14.91 5.26 -4.68
N ARG A 145 -14.46 4.10 -5.17
CA ARG A 145 -15.09 2.79 -4.90
C ARG A 145 -14.89 2.36 -3.45
N ALA A 146 -13.68 2.49 -2.92
CA ALA A 146 -13.37 2.16 -1.53
C ALA A 146 -14.14 3.05 -0.53
N HIS A 147 -14.23 4.36 -0.79
CA HIS A 147 -15.04 5.27 0.03
C HIS A 147 -16.53 4.92 0.01
N ARG A 148 -17.09 4.49 -1.13
CA ARG A 148 -18.47 3.97 -1.22
C ARG A 148 -18.66 2.70 -0.38
N ALA A 149 -17.63 1.88 -0.27
CA ALA A 149 -17.58 0.72 0.61
C ALA A 149 -17.26 1.06 2.08
N ARG A 150 -17.09 2.36 2.41
CA ARG A 150 -16.73 2.89 3.74
C ARG A 150 -15.33 2.49 4.22
N LEU A 151 -14.40 2.29 3.28
CA LEU A 151 -12.99 2.03 3.54
C LEU A 151 -12.19 3.31 3.29
N ALA A 152 -11.35 3.73 4.24
CA ALA A 152 -10.34 4.76 3.98
C ALA A 152 -9.27 4.22 3.01
N VAL A 153 -8.51 5.09 2.36
CA VAL A 153 -7.51 4.68 1.35
C VAL A 153 -6.14 5.28 1.63
N ALA A 154 -5.11 4.44 1.60
CA ALA A 154 -3.72 4.86 1.71
C ALA A 154 -3.14 5.26 0.35
N GLN A 155 -2.34 6.32 0.33
CA GLN A 155 -1.28 6.46 -0.67
C GLN A 155 -0.17 5.46 -0.32
N LYS A 156 0.23 4.61 -1.26
CA LYS A 156 1.40 3.75 -1.12
C LYS A 156 2.61 4.40 -1.81
N ASN A 157 3.67 4.69 -1.05
CA ASN A 157 4.91 5.28 -1.56
C ASN A 157 4.64 6.54 -2.45
N THR A 158 5.29 6.63 -3.61
CA THR A 158 5.09 7.67 -4.63
C THR A 158 5.25 9.10 -4.08
N ALA A 159 6.43 9.39 -3.52
CA ALA A 159 6.74 10.67 -2.90
C ALA A 159 6.57 11.88 -3.85
N ASP A 160 6.75 11.68 -5.16
CA ASP A 160 6.56 12.69 -6.22
C ASP A 160 5.09 13.02 -6.51
N LEU A 161 4.13 12.31 -5.91
CA LEU A 161 2.71 12.64 -6.02
C LEU A 161 2.33 13.90 -5.23
N GLU A 162 3.09 14.22 -4.18
CA GLU A 162 2.91 15.40 -3.33
C GLU A 162 1.43 15.58 -2.88
N SER A 163 0.89 16.79 -2.91
CA SER A 163 -0.47 17.07 -2.46
C SER A 163 -1.55 16.52 -3.41
N ARG A 164 -1.21 16.11 -4.64
CA ARG A 164 -2.18 15.53 -5.58
C ARG A 164 -2.82 14.26 -5.03
N GLY A 165 -2.08 13.48 -4.24
CA GLY A 165 -2.61 12.26 -3.61
C GLY A 165 -3.82 12.55 -2.71
N ARG A 166 -3.73 13.61 -1.89
CA ARG A 166 -4.86 14.02 -1.05
C ARG A 166 -5.91 14.82 -1.83
N ASP A 167 -5.47 15.77 -2.65
CA ASP A 167 -6.36 16.80 -3.20
C ASP A 167 -7.06 16.37 -4.49
N GLU A 168 -6.43 15.53 -5.33
CA GLU A 168 -7.01 14.99 -6.57
C GLU A 168 -7.49 13.55 -6.41
N VAL A 169 -6.67 12.67 -5.82
CA VAL A 169 -7.03 11.25 -5.66
C VAL A 169 -7.99 11.03 -4.50
N GLY A 170 -7.81 11.76 -3.40
CA GLY A 170 -8.63 11.65 -2.20
C GLY A 170 -8.11 10.62 -1.20
N PHE A 171 -6.80 10.32 -1.21
CA PHE A 171 -6.17 9.48 -0.19
C PHE A 171 -6.33 10.09 1.21
N ASP A 172 -6.54 9.25 2.21
CA ASP A 172 -6.85 9.63 3.59
C ASP A 172 -5.61 9.62 4.50
N PHE A 173 -4.59 8.85 4.15
CA PHE A 173 -3.33 8.65 4.86
C PHE A 173 -2.27 8.08 3.92
N ALA A 174 -1.04 7.86 4.40
CA ALA A 174 0.01 7.21 3.63
C ALA A 174 0.59 5.97 4.33
N VAL A 175 0.95 4.98 3.52
CA VAL A 175 1.80 3.85 3.89
C VAL A 175 3.08 3.97 3.05
N THR A 176 4.23 4.02 3.71
CA THR A 176 5.53 4.19 3.04
C THR A 176 6.46 3.05 3.40
N GLU A 177 7.35 2.73 2.47
CA GLU A 177 8.47 1.84 2.70
C GLU A 177 9.75 2.62 2.51
N GLU A 178 10.66 2.50 3.48
CA GLU A 178 12.01 3.04 3.42
C GLU A 178 12.08 4.57 3.29
N CYS A 179 11.10 5.30 3.84
CA CYS A 179 11.09 6.76 3.74
C CYS A 179 12.32 7.40 4.41
N ASP A 180 12.82 6.82 5.51
CA ASP A 180 14.03 7.32 6.17
C ASP A 180 15.27 6.98 5.34
N ARG A 181 15.29 5.78 4.75
CA ARG A 181 16.39 5.29 3.94
C ARG A 181 16.60 6.13 2.68
N PHE A 182 15.52 6.65 2.09
CA PHE A 182 15.55 7.49 0.90
C PHE A 182 15.43 9.01 1.17
N ASP A 183 15.32 9.43 2.43
CA ASP A 183 15.12 10.84 2.83
C ASP A 183 13.79 11.44 2.30
N GLU A 184 12.75 10.62 2.26
CA GLU A 184 11.43 10.90 1.67
C GLU A 184 10.31 11.05 2.70
N CYS A 185 10.56 10.83 4.00
CA CYS A 185 9.51 10.92 5.03
C CYS A 185 8.78 12.26 5.06
N ALA A 186 9.47 13.36 4.75
CA ALA A 186 8.89 14.69 4.68
C ALA A 186 7.79 14.79 3.60
N ALA A 187 7.98 14.15 2.44
CA ALA A 187 7.04 14.21 1.34
C ALA A 187 5.65 13.68 1.74
N ALA A 188 5.60 12.60 2.53
CA ALA A 188 4.36 12.06 3.05
C ALA A 188 3.84 12.85 4.27
N THR A 189 4.70 13.18 5.23
CA THR A 189 4.27 13.82 6.49
C THR A 189 3.80 15.26 6.32
N GLU A 190 4.32 16.01 5.34
CA GLU A 190 3.80 17.34 5.01
C GLU A 190 2.37 17.31 4.45
N VAL A 191 1.98 16.22 3.79
CA VAL A 191 0.64 16.05 3.19
C VAL A 191 -0.35 15.43 4.17
N TYR A 192 0.06 14.39 4.89
CA TYR A 192 -0.82 13.55 5.72
C TYR A 192 -0.61 13.73 7.23
N GLY A 193 0.37 14.55 7.64
CA GLY A 193 0.69 14.81 9.04
C GLY A 193 1.06 13.52 9.78
N PRO A 194 0.45 13.23 10.96
CA PRO A 194 0.78 12.04 11.74
C PRO A 194 0.15 10.74 11.21
N ARG A 195 -0.56 10.77 10.07
CA ARG A 195 -1.17 9.59 9.44
C ARG A 195 -0.25 9.03 8.35
N VAL A 196 1.00 8.79 8.72
CA VAL A 196 1.99 8.12 7.88
C VAL A 196 2.46 6.89 8.64
N PHE A 197 2.25 5.72 8.04
CA PHE A 197 2.67 4.43 8.57
C PHE A 197 3.83 3.96 7.73
N ASP A 198 4.99 3.80 8.35
CA ASP A 198 6.22 3.61 7.61
C ASP A 198 6.88 2.28 7.98
N ILE A 199 7.48 1.64 6.99
CA ILE A 199 8.14 0.35 7.10
C ILE A 199 9.59 0.51 6.67
N GLU A 200 10.51 0.34 7.60
CA GLU A 200 11.94 0.27 7.35
C GLU A 200 12.40 -1.19 7.39
N TYR A 201 13.36 -1.57 6.54
CA TYR A 201 13.79 -2.96 6.42
C TYR A 201 15.17 -3.21 7.01
N THR A 202 15.29 -4.26 7.83
CA THR A 202 16.53 -4.57 8.58
C THR A 202 17.77 -4.79 7.72
N ASP A 203 17.61 -5.06 6.43
CA ASP A 203 18.69 -5.31 5.47
C ASP A 203 19.19 -4.05 4.75
N ASP A 204 18.50 -2.91 4.85
CA ASP A 204 18.91 -1.64 4.24
C ASP A 204 18.65 -0.42 5.14
N LEU A 205 18.89 -0.56 6.45
CA LEU A 205 18.74 0.55 7.39
C LEU A 205 19.83 1.61 7.23
N ARG A 206 19.43 2.88 7.31
CA ARG A 206 20.36 4.01 7.50
C ARG A 206 20.76 4.12 8.98
N GLY A 207 21.53 3.18 9.51
CA GLY A 207 21.97 3.15 10.91
C GLY A 207 21.25 2.11 11.75
N SER A 208 21.22 2.29 13.08
CA SER A 208 20.49 1.37 13.97
C SER A 208 19.00 1.72 14.07
N VAL A 209 18.19 0.76 14.53
CA VAL A 209 16.78 1.00 14.88
C VAL A 209 16.63 2.20 15.83
N ALA A 210 17.53 2.32 16.81
CA ALA A 210 17.51 3.44 17.75
C ALA A 210 17.81 4.78 17.08
N ASP A 211 18.69 4.81 16.07
CA ASP A 211 18.98 6.03 15.31
C ASP A 211 17.78 6.46 14.48
N ILE A 212 17.10 5.52 13.82
CA ILE A 212 15.89 5.77 13.04
C ILE A 212 14.80 6.34 13.94
N CYS A 213 14.48 5.67 15.06
CA CYS A 213 13.43 6.14 15.97
C CYS A 213 13.77 7.44 16.70
N ALA A 214 15.04 7.86 16.73
CA ALA A 214 15.45 9.14 17.31
C ALA A 214 15.36 10.31 16.33
N ARG A 215 15.17 10.07 15.03
CA ARG A 215 15.08 11.13 14.02
C ARG A 215 13.74 11.84 14.09
N SER A 216 13.79 13.16 14.06
CA SER A 216 12.57 13.99 14.05
C SER A 216 11.75 13.87 12.78
N ALA A 217 12.36 13.42 11.67
CA ALA A 217 11.70 13.23 10.39
C ALA A 217 10.97 11.88 10.27
N THR A 218 11.36 10.89 11.09
CA THR A 218 10.75 9.56 11.06
C THR A 218 9.34 9.61 11.64
N PRO A 219 8.33 9.07 10.92
CA PRO A 219 6.96 9.00 11.42
C PRO A 219 6.87 8.26 12.77
N ALA A 220 5.96 8.69 13.63
CA ALA A 220 5.76 8.04 14.93
C ALA A 220 5.19 6.61 14.80
N MET A 221 4.57 6.28 13.66
CA MET A 221 4.02 4.96 13.37
C MET A 221 4.95 4.17 12.42
N THR A 222 6.27 4.22 12.67
CA THR A 222 7.28 3.45 11.93
C THR A 222 7.51 2.08 12.58
N VAL A 223 7.58 1.04 11.76
CA VAL A 223 8.09 -0.28 12.14
C VAL A 223 9.37 -0.61 11.39
N VAL A 224 10.22 -1.41 12.03
CA VAL A 224 11.37 -2.03 11.36
C VAL A 224 11.10 -3.52 11.22
N ARG A 225 11.06 -4.02 9.98
CA ARG A 225 10.71 -5.41 9.65
C ARG A 225 11.82 -6.13 8.87
N ASP A 226 11.75 -7.44 8.85
CA ASP A 226 12.44 -8.25 7.84
C ASP A 226 11.79 -8.05 6.46
N ARG A 227 12.58 -8.15 5.38
CA ARG A 227 12.13 -7.88 4.00
C ARG A 227 10.99 -8.79 3.55
N ASP A 228 11.04 -10.06 3.95
CA ASP A 228 10.05 -11.08 3.58
C ASP A 228 8.77 -11.00 4.42
N LEU A 229 8.72 -10.08 5.39
CA LEU A 229 7.57 -9.83 6.27
C LEU A 229 7.03 -11.10 6.93
N VAL A 230 7.91 -12.04 7.29
CA VAL A 230 7.51 -13.37 7.79
C VAL A 230 6.73 -13.25 9.10
N PRO A 231 5.84 -14.20 9.41
CA PRO A 231 5.05 -14.15 10.63
C PRO A 231 5.90 -14.45 11.88
N ARG A 232 5.41 -13.99 13.03
CA ARG A 232 6.02 -14.31 14.33
C ARG A 232 6.15 -15.82 14.53
N GLY A 233 7.35 -16.27 14.90
CA GLY A 233 7.69 -17.68 15.09
C GLY A 233 8.62 -18.22 14.02
N ASP A 234 8.71 -17.53 12.88
CA ASP A 234 9.77 -17.78 11.89
C ASP A 234 11.14 -17.27 12.40
N PRO A 235 12.25 -18.00 12.19
CA PRO A 235 13.59 -17.55 12.58
C PRO A 235 14.04 -16.23 11.95
N ALA A 236 13.53 -15.89 10.76
CA ALA A 236 13.81 -14.65 10.07
C ALA A 236 13.03 -13.45 10.64
N TYR A 237 12.01 -13.68 11.47
CA TYR A 237 11.16 -12.63 12.02
C TYR A 237 11.98 -11.53 12.69
N ARG A 238 11.84 -10.30 12.21
CA ARG A 238 12.38 -9.08 12.86
C ARG A 238 11.27 -8.06 13.02
N TYR A 239 11.10 -7.55 14.23
CA TYR A 239 10.13 -6.50 14.50
C TYR A 239 10.69 -5.54 15.54
N ALA A 240 10.72 -4.26 15.21
CA ALA A 240 10.85 -3.17 16.15
C ALA A 240 9.86 -2.06 15.78
N ARG A 241 9.57 -1.18 16.73
CA ARG A 241 8.72 -0.01 16.53
C ARG A 241 9.40 1.23 17.05
N CYS A 242 9.15 2.34 16.38
CA CYS A 242 9.18 3.65 17.00
C CYS A 242 7.81 3.88 17.69
#